data_AF-A0A9P8D4F2-F1
#
_entry.id   AF-A0A9P8D4F2-F1
#
_cell.length_a   1.000
_cell.length_b   1.000
_cell.length_c   1.000
_cell.angle_alpha   90.00
_cell.angle_beta   90.00
_cell.angle_gamma   90.00
#
_symmetry.space_group_name_H-M   'P 1'
#
loop_
_entity.id
_entity.type
_entity.pdbx_description
1 polymer ?
#
loop_
_entity_poly.entity_id
_entity_poly.type
_entity_poly.pdbx_seq_one_letter_code
_entity_poly.pdbx_strand_id
1 'polypeptide(L)'
;MKPTQLLMALATIAYATRAVEQTMAPPLAELDTHSQPHFKRCGKKGPPPYYGEYPYPNQTYNQLTDGTPCRNVTLIYARGMGGKGNVGEVNGVGPIIFNRLATIIGGPEKLAIAGVKYKANMKTVIQKGPREGGRAMSELINRAATQCPGTKIVLVGHSVGGALVHQSAENITTEVTARIAAG
;
A
#
# COMPACT_ATOMS: atom_id res chain seq x y z
N MET A 1 11.18 -22.47 -52.88
CA MET A 1 9.90 -22.51 -52.14
C MET A 1 10.04 -21.62 -50.91
N LYS A 2 9.01 -20.80 -50.66
CA LYS A 2 9.05 -19.54 -49.90
C LYS A 2 9.13 -19.72 -48.36
N PRO A 3 9.74 -18.76 -47.63
CA PRO A 3 9.70 -18.71 -46.17
C PRO A 3 8.37 -18.06 -45.74
N THR A 4 7.39 -18.85 -45.30
CA THR A 4 6.07 -18.27 -44.93
C THR A 4 5.35 -18.99 -43.79
N GLN A 5 6.04 -19.81 -42.99
CA GLN A 5 5.38 -20.59 -41.93
C GLN A 5 5.84 -20.30 -40.49
N LEU A 6 6.65 -19.27 -40.23
CA LEU A 6 7.11 -18.95 -38.88
C LEU A 6 6.59 -17.60 -38.33
N LEU A 7 5.32 -17.26 -38.61
CA LEU A 7 4.75 -15.98 -38.14
C LEU A 7 3.36 -16.07 -37.51
N MET A 8 2.78 -17.26 -37.33
CA MET A 8 1.42 -17.39 -36.77
C MET A 8 1.34 -17.88 -35.31
N ALA A 9 2.46 -18.01 -34.59
CA ALA A 9 2.45 -18.41 -33.17
C ALA A 9 2.65 -17.26 -32.17
N LEU A 10 2.93 -16.03 -32.63
CA LEU A 10 3.16 -14.87 -31.75
C LEU A 10 1.96 -13.91 -31.63
N ALA A 11 0.88 -14.13 -32.39
CA ALA A 11 -0.27 -13.22 -32.40
C ALA A 11 -1.34 -13.55 -31.33
N THR A 12 -1.31 -14.73 -30.71
CA THR A 12 -2.37 -15.17 -29.77
C THR A 12 -2.08 -14.85 -28.31
N ILE A 13 -0.82 -14.59 -27.92
CA ILE A 13 -0.50 -14.20 -26.52
C ILE A 13 -0.74 -12.70 -26.28
N ALA A 14 -0.70 -11.87 -27.33
CA ALA A 14 -0.94 -10.43 -27.22
C ALA A 14 -2.41 -10.04 -26.99
N TYR A 15 -3.36 -10.95 -27.21
CA TYR A 15 -4.79 -10.67 -27.02
C TYR A 15 -5.31 -11.03 -25.62
N ALA A 16 -4.65 -11.91 -24.88
CA ALA A 16 -5.09 -12.30 -23.54
C ALA A 16 -4.67 -11.29 -22.44
N THR A 17 -3.59 -10.52 -22.66
CA THR A 17 -3.06 -9.59 -21.66
C THR A 17 -3.73 -8.21 -21.67
N ARG A 18 -4.58 -7.90 -22.65
CA ARG A 18 -5.24 -6.59 -22.75
C ARG A 18 -6.50 -6.40 -21.91
N ALA A 19 -7.03 -7.46 -21.27
CA ALA A 19 -8.29 -7.36 -20.54
C ALA A 19 -8.15 -6.97 -19.06
N VAL A 20 -6.96 -7.06 -18.46
CA VAL A 20 -6.78 -6.84 -17.01
C VAL A 20 -6.32 -5.40 -16.68
N GLU A 21 -5.75 -4.66 -17.64
CA GLU A 21 -5.11 -3.36 -17.37
C GLU A 21 -6.09 -2.16 -17.33
N GLN A 22 -7.34 -2.29 -17.79
CA GLN A 22 -8.20 -1.11 -18.03
C GLN A 22 -9.21 -0.78 -16.94
N THR A 23 -9.27 -1.48 -15.81
CA THR A 23 -10.27 -1.19 -14.77
C THR A 23 -9.73 -0.41 -13.56
N MET A 24 -8.45 -0.03 -13.54
CA MET A 24 -7.84 0.65 -12.38
C MET A 24 -7.37 2.08 -12.66
N ALA A 25 -7.37 2.53 -13.91
CA ALA A 25 -7.12 3.94 -14.23
C ALA A 25 -8.46 4.70 -14.17
N PRO A 26 -8.64 5.65 -13.23
CA PRO A 26 -9.83 6.50 -13.27
C PRO A 26 -9.86 7.23 -14.62
N PRO A 27 -11.03 7.36 -15.27
CA PRO A 27 -11.16 8.14 -16.50
C PRO A 27 -10.59 9.55 -16.29
N LEU A 28 -10.03 10.14 -17.36
CA LEU A 28 -9.38 11.45 -17.31
C LEU A 28 -10.24 12.53 -16.64
N ALA A 29 -11.56 12.48 -16.85
CA ALA A 29 -12.50 13.38 -16.19
C ALA A 29 -12.51 13.25 -14.66
N GLU A 30 -12.40 12.02 -14.14
CA GLU A 30 -12.36 11.73 -12.71
C GLU A 30 -10.99 12.11 -12.12
N LEU A 31 -9.91 11.82 -12.85
CA LEU A 31 -8.55 12.27 -12.52
C LEU A 31 -8.46 13.81 -12.50
N ASP A 32 -9.12 14.49 -13.45
CA ASP A 32 -9.20 15.95 -13.51
C ASP A 32 -9.97 16.48 -12.31
N THR A 33 -11.19 16.02 -12.02
CA THR A 33 -11.90 16.45 -10.79
C THR A 33 -11.13 16.18 -9.50
N HIS A 34 -10.40 15.06 -9.42
CA HIS A 34 -9.56 14.74 -8.27
C HIS A 34 -8.34 15.67 -8.18
N SER A 35 -7.74 16.02 -9.32
CA SER A 35 -6.50 16.81 -9.40
C SER A 35 -6.74 18.32 -9.41
N GLN A 36 -7.91 18.80 -9.84
CA GLN A 36 -8.31 20.21 -9.86
C GLN A 36 -8.08 20.95 -8.53
N PRO A 37 -8.45 20.41 -7.36
CA PRO A 37 -8.12 21.06 -6.08
C PRO A 37 -6.62 21.04 -5.75
N HIS A 38 -5.85 20.09 -6.29
CA HIS A 38 -4.39 19.99 -6.13
C HIS A 38 -3.65 20.95 -7.09
N PHE A 39 -4.07 21.07 -8.35
CA PHE A 39 -3.52 22.02 -9.32
C PHE A 39 -3.69 23.47 -8.86
N LYS A 40 -4.85 23.82 -8.28
CA LYS A 40 -5.09 25.16 -7.68
C LYS A 40 -4.24 25.45 -6.42
N ARG A 41 -3.51 24.45 -5.92
CA ARG A 41 -2.60 24.53 -4.76
C ARG A 41 -1.12 24.37 -5.13
N CYS A 42 -0.79 23.95 -6.34
CA CYS A 42 0.58 23.97 -6.86
C CYS A 42 1.13 25.41 -6.76
N GLY A 43 2.16 25.61 -5.93
CA GLY A 43 2.79 26.91 -5.71
C GLY A 43 2.45 27.60 -4.38
N LYS A 44 1.48 27.10 -3.59
CA LYS A 44 1.25 27.60 -2.22
C LYS A 44 2.20 26.89 -1.24
N LYS A 45 3.04 27.66 -0.54
CA LYS A 45 3.95 27.12 0.50
C LYS A 45 3.15 26.67 1.72
N GLY A 46 3.34 25.41 2.12
CA GLY A 46 2.78 24.83 3.35
C GLY A 46 2.01 23.54 3.10
N PRO A 47 1.96 22.60 4.06
CA PRO A 47 1.14 21.40 3.94
C PRO A 47 -0.34 21.80 3.81
N PRO A 48 -1.16 21.04 3.07
CA PRO A 48 -2.58 21.35 2.93
C PRO A 48 -3.22 21.47 4.33
N PRO A 49 -4.17 22.41 4.54
CA PRO A 49 -4.83 22.55 5.82
C PRO A 49 -5.52 21.23 6.18
N TYR A 50 -5.32 20.77 7.42
CA TYR A 50 -6.03 19.64 7.98
C TYR A 50 -7.47 20.08 8.31
N TYR A 51 -8.45 19.66 7.51
CA TYR A 51 -9.85 20.11 7.65
C TYR A 51 -10.68 19.31 8.67
N GLY A 52 -10.05 18.50 9.54
CA GLY A 52 -10.72 17.97 10.74
C GLY A 52 -11.64 16.75 10.56
N GLU A 53 -11.78 16.16 9.37
CA GLU A 53 -12.76 15.07 9.12
C GLU A 53 -12.12 13.76 8.63
N TYR A 54 -10.92 13.44 9.13
CA TYR A 54 -10.18 12.26 8.67
C TYR A 54 -9.90 11.30 9.84
N PRO A 55 -10.48 10.09 9.82
CA PRO A 55 -10.43 9.15 10.96
C PRO A 55 -9.02 8.65 11.31
N TYR A 56 -8.02 8.97 10.49
CA TYR A 56 -6.62 8.69 10.78
C TYR A 56 -5.77 9.97 10.98
N PRO A 57 -5.87 10.66 12.15
CA PRO A 57 -5.12 11.88 12.47
C PRO A 57 -3.72 11.68 13.08
N ASN A 58 -3.34 10.45 13.44
CA ASN A 58 -2.10 10.12 14.15
C ASN A 58 -0.97 9.66 13.20
N GLN A 59 0.26 9.70 13.72
CA GLN A 59 1.47 9.25 13.02
C GLN A 59 1.85 7.79 13.32
N THR A 60 1.10 7.16 14.24
CA THR A 60 1.33 5.79 14.68
C THR A 60 0.01 5.03 14.75
N TYR A 61 -0.07 3.87 14.08
CA TYR A 61 -1.18 2.93 14.19
C TYR A 61 -0.66 1.50 14.39
N ASN A 62 -1.21 0.81 15.38
CA ASN A 62 -0.84 -0.55 15.73
C ASN A 62 -2.09 -1.42 15.90
N GLN A 63 -3.11 -1.24 15.05
CA GLN A 63 -4.44 -1.84 15.22
C GLN A 63 -4.47 -3.37 15.07
N LEU A 64 -3.32 -3.98 14.76
CA LEU A 64 -3.14 -5.43 14.79
C LEU A 64 -2.52 -5.93 16.11
N THR A 65 -2.02 -5.04 16.95
CA THR A 65 -1.24 -5.38 18.16
C THR A 65 -1.64 -4.59 19.40
N ASP A 66 -2.59 -3.66 19.31
CA ASP A 66 -3.02 -2.78 20.39
C ASP A 66 -4.37 -3.20 21.02
N GLY A 67 -4.89 -4.37 20.64
CA GLY A 67 -6.17 -4.90 21.13
C GLY A 67 -7.39 -4.44 20.31
N THR A 68 -7.19 -3.65 19.24
CA THR A 68 -8.27 -3.35 18.30
C THR A 68 -8.86 -4.66 17.72
N PRO A 69 -10.20 -4.83 17.69
CA PRO A 69 -10.83 -5.99 17.08
C PRO A 69 -10.49 -6.11 15.58
N CYS A 70 -10.48 -7.35 15.07
CA CYS A 70 -10.30 -7.60 13.64
C CYS A 70 -11.33 -6.84 12.81
N ARG A 71 -10.88 -6.29 11.67
CA ARG A 71 -11.71 -5.58 10.70
C ARG A 71 -11.70 -6.31 9.35
N ASN A 72 -12.57 -5.90 8.44
CA ASN A 72 -12.70 -6.53 7.12
C ASN A 72 -11.42 -6.44 6.29
N VAL A 73 -10.70 -5.33 6.43
CA VAL A 73 -9.41 -5.09 5.75
C VAL A 73 -8.35 -4.74 6.79
N THR A 74 -7.19 -5.39 6.68
CA THR A 74 -5.99 -5.03 7.43
C THR A 74 -4.96 -4.51 6.44
N LEU A 75 -4.70 -3.20 6.49
CA LEU A 75 -3.66 -2.57 5.68
C LEU A 75 -2.36 -2.50 6.49
N ILE A 76 -1.33 -3.16 5.98
CA ILE A 76 0.02 -3.14 6.52
C ILE A 76 0.85 -2.15 5.71
N TYR A 77 1.28 -1.07 6.35
CA TYR A 77 1.91 0.07 5.68
C TYR A 77 3.37 0.27 6.07
N ALA A 78 4.24 0.37 5.08
CA ALA A 78 5.62 0.79 5.24
C ALA A 78 5.82 2.22 4.70
N ARG A 79 6.17 3.16 5.60
CA ARG A 79 6.36 4.58 5.25
C ARG A 79 7.58 4.84 4.35
N GLY A 80 7.74 6.08 3.91
CA GLY A 80 8.95 6.52 3.21
C GLY A 80 10.07 6.94 4.17
N MET A 81 11.27 7.17 3.61
CA MET A 81 12.39 7.72 4.37
C MET A 81 12.01 9.06 5.03
N GLY A 82 12.41 9.25 6.28
CA GLY A 82 12.14 10.48 7.05
C GLY A 82 10.74 10.59 7.65
N GLY A 83 9.80 9.70 7.29
CA GLY A 83 8.44 9.75 7.83
C GLY A 83 8.39 9.59 9.35
N LYS A 84 7.49 10.31 10.01
CA LYS A 84 7.28 10.24 11.47
C LYS A 84 6.52 8.97 11.89
N GLY A 85 6.64 8.61 13.16
CA GLY A 85 5.97 7.43 13.72
C GLY A 85 6.21 6.14 12.92
N ASN A 86 5.17 5.32 12.73
CA ASN A 86 5.23 4.13 11.88
C ASN A 86 4.47 4.27 10.55
N VAL A 87 3.66 5.33 10.38
CA VAL A 87 2.89 5.57 9.13
C VAL A 87 3.16 6.92 8.43
N GLY A 88 3.96 7.80 9.04
CA GLY A 88 4.20 9.14 8.51
C GLY A 88 3.29 10.20 9.13
N GLU A 89 3.49 11.44 8.71
CA GLU A 89 2.76 12.63 9.15
C GLU A 89 1.29 12.60 8.72
N VAL A 90 0.44 13.34 9.43
CA VAL A 90 -1.03 13.40 9.22
C VAL A 90 -1.42 13.78 7.79
N ASN A 91 -0.64 14.63 7.15
CA ASN A 91 -0.82 15.05 5.75
C ASN A 91 0.16 14.34 4.79
N GLY A 92 0.79 13.26 5.26
CA GLY A 92 1.71 12.44 4.49
C GLY A 92 0.97 11.35 3.71
N VAL A 93 1.74 10.62 2.89
CA VAL A 93 1.22 9.62 1.95
C VAL A 93 0.39 8.54 2.65
N GLY A 94 0.85 8.04 3.81
CA GLY A 94 0.17 6.97 4.55
C GLY A 94 -1.24 7.38 4.98
N PRO A 95 -1.40 8.37 5.87
CA PRO A 95 -2.72 8.83 6.28
C PRO A 95 -3.63 9.26 5.12
N ILE A 96 -3.11 9.87 4.04
CA ILE A 96 -3.92 10.17 2.85
C ILE A 96 -4.53 8.89 2.26
N ILE A 97 -3.73 7.82 2.10
CA ILE A 97 -4.19 6.52 1.60
C ILE A 97 -5.23 5.92 2.55
N PHE A 98 -4.98 5.91 3.86
CA PHE A 98 -5.88 5.25 4.83
C PHE A 98 -7.26 5.91 4.87
N ASN A 99 -7.28 7.25 4.86
CA ASN A 99 -8.51 8.01 4.87
C ASN A 99 -9.32 7.78 3.60
N ARG A 100 -8.68 7.75 2.43
CA ARG A 100 -9.37 7.43 1.17
C ARG A 100 -9.84 6.00 1.10
N LEU A 101 -9.03 5.05 1.54
CA LEU A 101 -9.43 3.64 1.56
C LEU A 101 -10.61 3.42 2.50
N ALA A 102 -10.60 4.01 3.70
CA ALA A 102 -11.72 3.94 4.63
C ALA A 102 -13.01 4.50 4.02
N THR A 103 -12.96 5.62 3.28
CA THR A 103 -14.12 6.11 2.53
C THR A 103 -14.61 5.09 1.51
N ILE A 104 -13.71 4.51 0.71
CA ILE A 104 -14.06 3.56 -0.37
C ILE A 104 -14.71 2.30 0.19
N ILE A 105 -14.17 1.73 1.28
CA ILE A 105 -14.69 0.48 1.84
C ILE A 105 -15.90 0.70 2.77
N GLY A 106 -16.34 1.95 2.93
CA GLY A 106 -17.57 2.32 3.63
C GLY A 106 -17.42 2.52 5.14
N GLY A 107 -16.24 2.95 5.60
CA GLY A 107 -16.01 3.45 6.96
C GLY A 107 -14.67 3.02 7.59
N PRO A 108 -14.15 3.79 8.57
CA PRO A 108 -12.92 3.45 9.30
C PRO A 108 -13.05 2.20 10.18
N GLU A 109 -14.25 1.81 10.58
CA GLU A 109 -14.54 0.59 11.34
C GLU A 109 -14.25 -0.69 10.54
N LYS A 110 -14.15 -0.60 9.21
CA LYS A 110 -13.81 -1.72 8.32
C LYS A 110 -12.33 -1.83 8.00
N LEU A 111 -11.51 -0.84 8.36
CA LEU A 111 -10.09 -0.75 8.01
C LEU A 111 -9.20 -0.73 9.24
N ALA A 112 -8.40 -1.77 9.46
CA ALA A 112 -7.35 -1.79 10.48
C ALA A 112 -6.01 -1.39 9.84
N ILE A 113 -5.27 -0.49 10.48
CA ILE A 113 -3.95 -0.05 10.04
C ILE A 113 -2.87 -0.62 10.96
N ALA A 114 -1.90 -1.30 10.36
CA ALA A 114 -0.69 -1.75 11.02
C ALA A 114 0.53 -1.11 10.35
N GLY A 115 1.12 -0.10 11.02
CA GLY A 115 2.33 0.53 10.51
C GLY A 115 3.59 -0.28 10.82
N VAL A 116 4.45 -0.50 9.83
CA VAL A 116 5.71 -1.21 10.00
C VAL A 116 6.68 -0.35 10.83
N LYS A 117 7.12 -0.88 11.97
CA LYS A 117 8.10 -0.22 12.82
C LYS A 117 9.51 -0.54 12.35
N TYR A 118 10.16 0.44 11.74
CA TYR A 118 11.55 0.35 11.30
C TYR A 118 12.21 1.74 11.25
N LYS A 119 13.55 1.75 11.20
CA LYS A 119 14.35 2.97 11.03
C LYS A 119 14.34 3.41 9.56
N ALA A 120 13.45 4.33 9.23
CA ALA A 120 13.32 4.90 7.88
C ALA A 120 14.37 5.98 7.59
N ASN A 121 15.66 5.65 7.65
CA ASN A 121 16.75 6.57 7.35
C ASN A 121 17.72 6.00 6.30
N MET A 122 18.45 6.90 5.63
CA MET A 122 19.36 6.56 4.53
C MET A 122 20.38 5.48 4.89
N LYS A 123 20.94 5.53 6.11
CA LYS A 123 21.94 4.56 6.60
C LYS A 123 21.35 3.15 6.65
N THR A 124 20.16 3.00 7.20
CA THR A 124 19.49 1.69 7.28
C THR A 124 19.09 1.19 5.89
N VAL A 125 18.55 2.06 5.05
CA VAL A 125 17.97 1.69 3.75
C VAL A 125 19.03 1.33 2.72
N ILE A 126 20.04 2.20 2.54
CA ILE A 126 21.04 2.06 1.48
C ILE A 126 22.17 1.14 1.92
N GLN A 127 22.64 1.25 3.17
CA GLN A 127 23.84 0.50 3.60
C GLN A 127 23.53 -0.87 4.17
N LYS A 128 22.35 -1.08 4.78
CA LYS A 128 21.98 -2.36 5.41
C LYS A 128 20.89 -3.13 4.65
N GLY A 129 20.32 -2.52 3.62
CA GLY A 129 19.18 -3.06 2.88
C GLY A 129 17.89 -3.08 3.71
N PRO A 130 16.75 -3.41 3.08
CA PRO A 130 15.42 -3.37 3.71
C PRO A 130 15.17 -4.53 4.72
N ARG A 131 16.17 -5.34 5.07
CA ARG A 131 16.01 -6.62 5.79
C ARG A 131 15.25 -6.52 7.12
N GLU A 132 15.63 -5.59 8.00
CA GLU A 132 14.97 -5.43 9.30
C GLU A 132 13.50 -5.03 9.13
N GLY A 133 13.24 -4.07 8.24
CA GLY A 133 11.88 -3.62 7.95
C GLY A 133 11.04 -4.67 7.22
N GLY A 134 11.63 -5.42 6.30
CA GLY A 134 11.00 -6.53 5.61
C GLY A 134 10.60 -7.63 6.59
N ARG A 135 11.49 -8.03 7.50
CA ARG A 135 11.16 -8.98 8.57
C ARG A 135 10.03 -8.48 9.46
N ALA A 136 10.09 -7.22 9.90
CA ALA A 136 9.02 -6.61 10.70
C ALA A 136 7.67 -6.59 9.95
N MET A 137 7.69 -6.39 8.63
CA MET A 137 6.50 -6.47 7.79
C MET A 137 5.98 -7.90 7.69
N SER A 138 6.85 -8.90 7.47
CA SER A 138 6.48 -10.32 7.47
C SER A 138 5.86 -10.77 8.79
N GLU A 139 6.36 -10.29 9.92
CA GLU A 139 5.77 -10.57 11.24
C GLU A 139 4.33 -10.03 11.36
N LEU A 140 4.06 -8.83 10.83
CA LEU A 140 2.70 -8.28 10.77
C LEU A 140 1.80 -9.05 9.80
N ILE A 141 2.33 -9.50 8.65
CA ILE A 141 1.58 -10.31 7.67
C ILE A 141 1.16 -11.64 8.30
N ASN A 142 2.12 -12.37 8.87
CA ASN A 142 1.86 -13.64 9.57
C ASN A 142 0.85 -13.44 10.70
N ARG A 143 1.00 -12.36 11.48
CA ARG A 143 0.06 -12.04 12.56
C ARG A 143 -1.35 -11.78 12.02
N ALA A 144 -1.50 -11.01 10.96
CA ALA A 144 -2.81 -10.74 10.36
C ALA A 144 -3.46 -12.02 9.84
N ALA A 145 -2.67 -12.89 9.18
CA ALA A 145 -3.15 -14.18 8.68
C ALA A 145 -3.64 -15.10 9.81
N THR A 146 -2.95 -15.12 10.95
CA THR A 146 -3.30 -15.98 12.09
C THR A 146 -4.39 -15.39 12.98
N GLN A 147 -4.28 -14.11 13.36
CA GLN A 147 -5.19 -13.49 14.33
C GLN A 147 -6.52 -13.07 13.71
N CYS A 148 -6.53 -12.71 12.43
CA CYS A 148 -7.71 -12.23 11.73
C CYS A 148 -7.97 -13.05 10.45
N PRO A 149 -8.36 -14.34 10.55
CA PRO A 149 -8.54 -15.22 9.39
C PRO A 149 -9.66 -14.78 8.43
N GLY A 150 -10.51 -13.83 8.81
CA GLY A 150 -11.49 -13.21 7.92
C GLY A 150 -11.01 -11.95 7.19
N THR A 151 -9.88 -11.35 7.59
CA THR A 151 -9.43 -10.07 7.03
C THR A 151 -8.83 -10.23 5.64
N LYS A 152 -9.03 -9.23 4.79
CA LYS A 152 -8.25 -9.04 3.56
C LYS A 152 -6.98 -8.28 3.91
N ILE A 153 -5.83 -8.94 3.71
CA ILE A 153 -4.52 -8.33 3.98
C ILE A 153 -4.12 -7.51 2.75
N VAL A 154 -3.87 -6.22 2.96
CA VAL A 154 -3.40 -5.30 1.91
C VAL A 154 -2.04 -4.76 2.32
N LEU A 155 -1.04 -4.87 1.43
CA LEU A 155 0.29 -4.36 1.67
C LEU A 155 0.49 -3.06 0.90
N VAL A 156 1.08 -2.06 1.54
CA VAL A 156 1.40 -0.80 0.87
C VAL A 156 2.77 -0.31 1.36
N GLY A 157 3.64 0.02 0.40
CA GLY A 157 4.95 0.60 0.68
C GLY A 157 5.17 1.90 -0.08
N HIS A 158 5.47 2.99 0.63
CA HIS A 158 5.80 4.27 -0.01
C HIS A 158 7.32 4.44 -0.17
N SER A 159 7.78 4.71 -1.39
CA SER A 159 9.21 4.89 -1.70
C SER A 159 10.02 3.67 -1.23
N VAL A 160 11.00 3.83 -0.33
CA VAL A 160 11.72 2.69 0.27
C VAL A 160 10.80 1.66 0.92
N GLY A 161 9.64 2.06 1.43
CA GLY A 161 8.65 1.13 1.97
C GLY A 161 8.24 0.05 0.96
N GLY A 162 8.26 0.34 -0.35
CA GLY A 162 8.00 -0.66 -1.40
C GLY A 162 9.04 -1.79 -1.42
N ALA A 163 10.31 -1.46 -1.14
CA ALA A 163 11.35 -2.48 -1.01
C ALA A 163 11.10 -3.41 0.21
N LEU A 164 10.45 -2.92 1.26
CA LEU A 164 10.05 -3.75 2.41
C LEU A 164 8.93 -4.71 2.03
N VAL A 165 7.98 -4.29 1.19
CA VAL A 165 6.92 -5.17 0.66
C VAL A 165 7.57 -6.36 -0.06
N HIS A 166 8.47 -6.09 -1.03
CA HIS A 166 9.19 -7.14 -1.75
C HIS A 166 10.02 -8.03 -0.82
N GLN A 167 10.81 -7.44 0.08
CA GLN A 167 11.63 -8.20 1.02
C GLN A 167 10.80 -9.06 1.99
N SER A 168 9.58 -8.62 2.32
CA SER A 168 8.71 -9.37 3.24
C SER A 168 8.20 -10.68 2.62
N ALA A 169 8.04 -10.72 1.29
CA ALA A 169 7.61 -11.90 0.56
C ALA A 169 8.61 -13.06 0.67
N GLU A 170 9.91 -12.77 0.81
CA GLU A 170 10.96 -13.78 1.00
C GLU A 170 10.86 -14.51 2.36
N ASN A 171 10.10 -13.96 3.31
CA ASN A 171 10.05 -14.41 4.70
C ASN A 171 8.64 -14.87 5.14
N ILE A 172 7.75 -15.13 4.19
CA ILE A 172 6.40 -15.67 4.45
C ILE A 172 6.19 -16.92 3.60
N THR A 173 5.34 -17.84 4.06
CA THR A 173 5.05 -19.07 3.32
C THR A 173 4.10 -18.81 2.16
N THR A 174 3.96 -19.78 1.25
CA THR A 174 2.99 -19.71 0.15
C THR A 174 1.55 -19.61 0.67
N GLU A 175 1.23 -20.32 1.76
CA GLU A 175 -0.10 -20.29 2.39
C GLU A 175 -0.41 -18.90 2.94
N VAL A 176 0.56 -18.24 3.58
CA VAL A 176 0.40 -16.87 4.06
C VAL A 176 0.35 -15.88 2.90
N THR A 177 1.13 -16.08 1.85
CA THR A 177 1.07 -15.26 0.63
C THR A 177 -0.32 -15.30 0.00
N ALA A 178 -0.97 -16.48 -0.03
CA ALA A 178 -2.34 -16.62 -0.54
C ALA A 178 -3.40 -15.87 0.28
N ARG A 179 -3.06 -15.38 1.47
CA ARG A 179 -3.93 -14.52 2.31
C ARG A 179 -3.87 -13.04 1.92
N ILE A 180 -2.87 -12.63 1.14
CA ILE A 180 -2.69 -11.26 0.69
C ILE A 180 -3.65 -10.99 -0.47
N ALA A 181 -4.49 -9.97 -0.33
CA ALA A 181 -5.46 -9.58 -1.35
C ALA A 181 -4.87 -8.60 -2.38
N ALA A 182 -3.90 -7.77 -1.97
CA ALA A 182 -3.18 -6.83 -2.81
C ALA A 182 -1.86 -6.40 -2.13
N GLY A 183 -0.81 -6.12 -2.90
CA GLY A 183 0.49 -5.70 -2.38
C GLY A 183 1.47 -5.24 -3.44
#